data_AF-A0A2M7RTD3-F1
#
_entry.id   AF-A0A2M7RTD3-F1
#
_cell.length_a   1.000
_cell.length_b   1.000
_cell.length_c   1.000
_cell.angle_alpha   90.00
_cell.angle_beta   90.00
_cell.angle_gamma   90.00
#
_symmetry.space_group_name_H-M   'P 1'
#
loop_
_entity.id
_entity.type
_entity.pdbx_description
1 polymer ?
#
loop_
_entity_poly.entity_id
_entity_poly.type
_entity_poly.pdbx_seq_one_letter_code
_entity_poly.pdbx_strand_id
1 'polypeptide(L)'
;TTLSKNVVTYLLKDSLKFEGLVFTDALNMKGVSSFNKPGYVDVKALLAGNDVLLFSENVPTAITEIKKAVENGELSEEEITARCLKILKAKEWAGLNKSKQVKTTNLYRDLNQKKYHLLNKKLFEKALTVLKNDSSILPLQRLETLKIASLSIGNEGENYFQKTLDLYSDITHFSVLDLTTINTDSLQKQLTPFNTILVSIHKSDVNPWKRYSIDAATKNIIAQLNKTSNVILTVFANPYSLINFDAAEKSKGLVMAYQSNNYTQEAAAQLIFGAIGANGKLPVSISKKLPEGTGIIVQPNGRLQYREPEEAGLFEQDLYRIDSIALFGIKEKAYPGCQVFVAKDGKVIYNKSFGHHTYDSTIQVTNNSIYDIASVTKIVSPLLAVMQLQDEEKFSLDKNLGDYLYELIPDTSPYFSLNLREILAH
;
A
#
# COMPACT_ATOMS: atom_id res chain seq x y z
N THR A 1 -13.57 32.32 -13.60
CA THR A 1 -12.25 32.97 -13.65
C THR A 1 -11.79 33.25 -15.07
N THR A 2 -11.86 32.28 -15.98
CA THR A 2 -11.41 32.35 -17.38
C THR A 2 -11.75 33.63 -18.13
N LEU A 3 -12.96 34.19 -17.94
CA LEU A 3 -13.43 35.39 -18.64
C LEU A 3 -13.21 36.70 -17.87
N SER A 4 -12.55 36.66 -16.70
CA SER A 4 -12.40 37.84 -15.83
C SER A 4 -11.08 38.56 -16.11
N LYS A 5 -11.15 39.74 -16.74
CA LYS A 5 -10.00 40.62 -16.96
C LYS A 5 -9.34 41.06 -15.64
N ASN A 6 -10.15 41.26 -14.59
CA ASN A 6 -9.63 41.61 -13.25
C ASN A 6 -8.70 40.54 -12.69
N VAL A 7 -9.01 39.26 -12.91
CA VAL A 7 -8.17 38.17 -12.40
C VAL A 7 -7.02 37.87 -13.36
N VAL A 8 -7.32 37.71 -14.66
CA VAL A 8 -6.33 37.25 -15.65
C VAL A 8 -5.34 38.34 -16.03
N THR A 9 -5.78 39.59 -16.17
CA THR A 9 -4.89 40.70 -16.54
C THR A 9 -4.45 41.44 -15.27
N TYR A 10 -5.36 42.09 -14.55
CA TYR A 10 -4.96 43.02 -13.49
C TYR A 10 -4.25 42.34 -12.31
N LEU A 11 -4.77 41.18 -11.85
CA LEU A 11 -4.12 40.45 -10.77
C LEU A 11 -2.90 39.65 -11.26
N LEU A 12 -3.10 38.73 -12.20
CA LEU A 12 -2.04 37.80 -12.61
C LEU A 12 -0.91 38.48 -13.40
N LYS A 13 -1.24 39.30 -14.41
CA LYS A 13 -0.22 39.92 -15.28
C LYS A 13 0.29 41.23 -14.69
N ASP A 14 -0.59 42.13 -14.25
CA ASP A 14 -0.16 43.47 -13.87
C ASP A 14 0.36 43.54 -12.44
N SER A 15 -0.29 42.86 -11.48
CA SER A 15 0.13 42.85 -10.07
C SER A 15 1.20 41.79 -9.79
N LEU A 16 0.94 40.52 -10.14
CA LEU A 16 1.88 39.42 -9.91
C LEU A 16 3.02 39.33 -10.95
N LYS A 17 2.99 40.17 -12.00
CA LYS A 17 4.03 40.24 -13.04
C LYS A 17 4.27 38.90 -13.75
N PHE A 18 3.23 38.10 -13.94
CA PHE A 18 3.36 36.80 -14.61
C PHE A 18 3.60 36.95 -16.12
N GLU A 19 4.77 36.50 -16.58
CA GLU A 19 5.18 36.57 -17.99
C GLU A 19 5.04 35.23 -18.75
N GLY A 20 4.61 34.15 -18.07
CA GLY A 20 4.39 32.83 -18.67
C GLY A 20 3.05 32.70 -19.40
N LEU A 21 2.81 31.62 -20.12
CA LEU A 21 1.57 31.41 -20.88
C LEU A 21 0.34 31.24 -19.99
N VAL A 22 -0.76 31.93 -20.33
CA VAL A 22 -2.06 31.78 -19.69
C VAL A 22 -2.98 30.94 -20.57
N PHE A 23 -3.43 29.80 -20.04
CA PHE A 23 -4.37 28.90 -20.70
C PHE A 23 -5.76 29.05 -20.10
N THR A 24 -6.78 28.98 -20.94
CA THR A 24 -8.13 28.70 -20.46
C THR A 24 -8.24 27.24 -20.03
N ASP A 25 -9.19 26.93 -19.15
CA ASP A 25 -9.75 25.58 -19.07
C ASP A 25 -10.68 25.33 -20.28
N ALA A 26 -11.30 24.15 -20.34
CA ALA A 26 -12.16 23.72 -21.44
C ALA A 26 -13.35 24.68 -21.68
N LEU A 27 -13.30 25.44 -22.78
CA LEU A 27 -14.30 26.47 -23.10
C LEU A 27 -15.64 25.90 -23.53
N ASN A 28 -15.66 24.66 -24.04
CA ASN A 28 -16.89 23.95 -24.37
C ASN A 28 -17.70 23.48 -23.13
N MET A 29 -17.18 23.65 -21.92
CA MET A 29 -17.89 23.29 -20.69
C MET A 29 -19.17 24.12 -20.53
N LYS A 30 -20.27 23.43 -20.20
CA LYS A 30 -21.61 24.03 -20.04
C LYS A 30 -21.65 25.21 -19.06
N GLY A 31 -20.77 25.24 -18.06
CA GLY A 31 -20.67 26.35 -17.10
C GLY A 31 -20.32 27.71 -17.70
N VAL A 32 -19.81 27.75 -18.94
CA VAL A 32 -19.44 28.99 -19.65
C VAL A 32 -20.08 29.08 -21.04
N SER A 33 -20.29 27.94 -21.72
CA SER A 33 -20.84 27.90 -23.09
C SER A 33 -22.37 27.96 -23.18
N SER A 34 -23.12 27.48 -22.17
CA SER A 34 -24.56 27.21 -22.30
C SER A 34 -25.46 28.43 -22.56
N PHE A 35 -24.94 29.65 -22.43
CA PHE A 35 -25.70 30.89 -22.62
C PHE A 35 -25.23 31.73 -23.81
N ASN A 36 -24.24 31.25 -24.57
CA ASN A 36 -23.58 32.05 -25.59
C ASN A 36 -23.47 31.31 -26.92
N LYS A 37 -23.46 32.05 -28.03
CA LYS A 37 -23.16 31.47 -29.35
C LYS A 37 -21.67 31.07 -29.40
N PRO A 38 -21.30 30.03 -30.17
CA PRO A 38 -19.91 29.67 -30.38
C PRO A 38 -19.07 30.87 -30.86
N GLY A 39 -17.83 30.99 -30.38
CA GLY A 39 -16.93 32.11 -30.70
C GLY A 39 -17.03 33.31 -29.74
N TYR A 40 -18.20 33.56 -29.13
CA TYR A 40 -18.33 34.66 -28.17
C TYR A 40 -17.45 34.47 -26.93
N VAL A 41 -17.46 33.25 -26.37
CA VAL A 41 -16.66 32.91 -25.19
C VAL A 41 -15.17 33.00 -25.48
N ASP A 42 -14.75 32.62 -26.68
CA ASP A 42 -13.37 32.69 -27.17
C ASP A 42 -12.85 34.14 -27.22
N VAL A 43 -13.64 35.04 -27.82
CA VAL A 43 -13.33 36.47 -27.87
C VAL A 43 -13.23 37.05 -26.45
N LYS A 44 -14.21 36.75 -25.58
CA LYS A 44 -14.18 37.21 -24.18
C LYS A 44 -12.97 36.68 -23.41
N ALA A 45 -12.54 35.45 -23.66
CA ALA A 45 -11.36 34.88 -23.04
C ALA A 45 -10.07 35.61 -23.49
N LEU A 46 -9.94 35.96 -24.77
CA LEU A 46 -8.81 36.77 -25.24
C LEU A 46 -8.83 38.18 -24.65
N LEU A 47 -10.00 38.84 -24.63
CA LEU A 47 -10.17 40.15 -24.01
C LEU A 47 -9.84 40.16 -22.51
N ALA A 48 -10.10 39.04 -21.81
CA ALA A 48 -9.71 38.86 -20.42
C ALA A 48 -8.18 38.75 -20.25
N GLY A 49 -7.46 38.40 -21.31
CA GLY A 49 -6.00 38.31 -21.35
C GLY A 49 -5.45 36.89 -21.46
N ASN A 50 -6.25 35.88 -21.82
CA ASN A 50 -5.73 34.53 -22.04
C ASN A 50 -4.87 34.47 -23.31
N ASP A 51 -3.86 33.59 -23.33
CA ASP A 51 -2.94 33.42 -24.46
C ASP A 51 -3.33 32.19 -25.31
N VAL A 52 -3.80 31.11 -24.69
CA VAL A 52 -4.22 29.87 -25.37
C VAL A 52 -5.64 29.48 -24.94
N LEU A 53 -6.50 29.21 -25.93
CA LEU A 53 -7.89 28.80 -25.73
C LEU A 53 -8.01 27.27 -25.86
N LEU A 54 -8.36 26.60 -24.77
CA LEU A 54 -8.42 25.14 -24.65
C LEU A 54 -9.86 24.64 -24.83
N PHE A 55 -10.05 23.58 -25.62
CA PHE A 55 -11.35 23.02 -26.00
C PHE A 55 -12.41 24.07 -26.41
N SER A 56 -12.06 24.95 -27.35
CA SER A 56 -13.06 25.81 -28.02
C SER A 56 -14.17 24.96 -28.66
N GLU A 57 -15.42 25.39 -28.52
CA GLU A 57 -16.59 24.65 -29.01
C GLU A 57 -16.59 24.52 -30.55
N ASN A 58 -16.20 25.59 -31.26
CA ASN A 58 -16.08 25.59 -32.71
C ASN A 58 -14.93 26.52 -33.13
N VAL A 59 -13.78 25.92 -33.43
CA VAL A 59 -12.54 26.65 -33.77
C VAL A 59 -12.71 27.55 -35.00
N PRO A 60 -13.29 27.09 -36.14
CA PRO A 60 -13.55 27.98 -37.28
C PRO A 60 -14.41 29.21 -36.95
N THR A 61 -15.49 29.04 -36.20
CA THR A 61 -16.35 30.15 -35.76
C THR A 61 -15.60 31.07 -34.81
N ALA A 62 -14.85 30.53 -33.86
CA ALA A 62 -14.02 31.31 -32.94
C ALA A 62 -13.01 32.20 -33.69
N ILE A 63 -12.32 31.65 -34.69
CA ILE A 63 -11.40 32.43 -35.54
C ILE A 63 -12.15 33.57 -36.26
N THR A 64 -13.34 33.29 -36.77
CA THR A 64 -14.15 34.30 -37.47
C THR A 64 -14.57 35.44 -36.53
N GLU A 65 -15.05 35.11 -35.33
CA GLU A 65 -15.47 36.12 -34.35
C GLU A 65 -14.29 36.89 -33.77
N ILE A 66 -13.13 36.27 -33.59
CA ILE A 66 -11.89 36.96 -33.17
C ILE A 66 -11.46 37.95 -34.24
N LYS A 67 -11.51 37.57 -35.53
CA LYS A 67 -11.20 38.51 -36.63
C LYS A 67 -12.14 39.71 -36.62
N LYS A 68 -13.45 39.49 -36.45
CA LYS A 68 -14.43 40.60 -36.30
C LYS A 68 -14.12 41.48 -35.10
N ALA A 69 -13.75 40.89 -33.96
CA ALA A 69 -13.36 41.67 -32.77
C ALA A 69 -12.11 42.53 -33.02
N VAL A 70 -11.17 42.07 -33.85
CA VAL A 70 -10.02 42.88 -34.29
C VAL A 70 -10.46 43.98 -35.26
N GLU A 71 -11.26 43.66 -36.27
CA GLU A 71 -11.81 44.63 -37.24
C GLU A 71 -12.62 45.75 -36.57
N ASN A 72 -13.36 45.41 -35.51
CA ASN A 72 -14.17 46.35 -34.73
C ASN A 72 -13.35 47.14 -33.69
N GLY A 73 -12.05 46.87 -33.55
CA GLY A 73 -11.17 47.55 -32.58
C GLY A 73 -11.35 47.10 -31.12
N GLU A 74 -12.05 46.00 -30.86
CA GLU A 74 -12.18 45.42 -29.51
C GLU A 74 -10.88 44.72 -29.08
N LEU A 75 -10.15 44.14 -30.03
CA LEU A 75 -8.83 43.51 -29.85
C LEU A 75 -7.83 44.16 -30.81
N SER A 76 -6.62 44.48 -30.33
CA SER A 76 -5.57 45.00 -31.22
C SER A 76 -4.76 43.89 -31.89
N GLU A 77 -4.24 44.15 -33.09
CA GLU A 77 -3.34 43.22 -33.79
C GLU A 77 -2.02 43.03 -33.02
N GLU A 78 -1.56 44.07 -32.32
CA GLU A 78 -0.38 44.04 -31.45
C GLU A 78 -0.59 43.08 -30.28
N GLU A 79 -1.76 43.09 -29.63
CA GLU A 79 -2.08 42.15 -28.55
C GLU A 79 -2.11 40.70 -29.05
N ILE A 80 -2.69 40.45 -30.23
CA ILE A 80 -2.69 39.12 -30.84
C ILE A 80 -1.27 38.68 -31.17
N THR A 81 -0.46 39.57 -31.76
CA THR A 81 0.94 39.30 -32.11
C THR A 81 1.79 39.00 -30.89
N ALA A 82 1.63 39.77 -29.81
CA ALA A 82 2.33 39.55 -28.56
C ALA A 82 2.00 38.17 -27.95
N ARG A 83 0.72 37.75 -27.98
CA ARG A 83 0.28 36.42 -27.53
C ARG A 83 0.87 35.31 -28.41
N CYS A 84 0.81 35.45 -29.73
CA CYS A 84 1.40 34.50 -30.68
C CYS A 84 2.91 34.35 -30.46
N LEU A 85 3.64 35.46 -30.31
CA LEU A 85 5.08 35.45 -30.05
C LEU A 85 5.41 34.71 -28.75
N LYS A 86 4.59 34.89 -27.71
CA LYS A 86 4.75 34.19 -26.44
C LYS A 86 4.60 32.67 -26.58
N ILE A 87 3.64 32.21 -27.39
CA ILE A 87 3.45 30.80 -27.71
C ILE A 87 4.65 30.26 -28.49
N LEU A 88 5.16 31.01 -29.47
CA LEU A 88 6.34 30.61 -30.24
C LEU A 88 7.60 30.50 -29.36
N LYS A 89 7.83 31.47 -28.48
CA LYS A 89 8.92 31.42 -27.48
C LYS A 89 8.80 30.19 -26.58
N ALA A 90 7.61 29.84 -26.13
CA ALA A 90 7.39 28.64 -25.33
C ALA A 90 7.68 27.34 -26.10
N LYS A 91 7.30 27.28 -27.39
CA LYS A 91 7.63 26.14 -28.27
C LYS A 91 9.13 25.98 -28.48
N GLU A 92 9.84 27.09 -28.68
CA GLU A 92 11.29 27.11 -28.79
C GLU A 92 11.96 26.67 -27.47
N TRP A 93 11.48 27.18 -26.33
CA TRP A 93 11.98 26.79 -25.01
C TRP A 93 11.80 25.29 -24.73
N ALA A 94 10.66 24.71 -25.14
CA ALA A 94 10.41 23.27 -25.07
C ALA A 94 11.25 22.45 -26.08
N GLY A 95 12.03 23.10 -26.94
CA GLY A 95 12.88 22.46 -27.95
C GLY A 95 12.10 21.89 -29.14
N LEU A 96 10.84 22.30 -29.34
CA LEU A 96 9.97 21.80 -30.42
C LEU A 96 10.38 22.32 -31.81
N ASN A 97 11.26 23.32 -31.85
CA ASN A 97 11.95 23.75 -33.07
C ASN A 97 13.01 22.76 -33.55
N LYS A 98 13.36 21.75 -32.73
CA LYS A 98 14.28 20.67 -33.09
C LYS A 98 13.48 19.38 -33.28
N SER A 99 13.52 18.80 -34.47
CA SER A 99 12.93 17.48 -34.71
C SER A 99 13.64 16.43 -33.85
N LYS A 100 12.91 15.83 -32.90
CA LYS A 100 13.36 14.67 -32.12
C LYS A 100 12.38 13.54 -32.35
N GLN A 101 12.84 12.46 -32.98
CA GLN A 101 12.05 11.24 -33.09
C GLN A 101 11.91 10.62 -31.69
N VAL A 102 10.66 10.38 -31.26
CA VAL A 102 10.40 9.70 -30.00
C VAL A 102 10.83 8.23 -30.14
N LYS A 103 11.72 7.76 -29.26
CA LYS A 103 12.11 6.35 -29.20
C LYS A 103 10.96 5.55 -28.57
N THR A 104 10.36 4.66 -29.35
CA THR A 104 9.23 3.83 -28.91
C THR A 104 9.62 2.38 -28.62
N THR A 105 10.86 1.98 -28.95
CA THR A 105 11.41 0.67 -28.61
C THR A 105 11.39 0.47 -27.09
N ASN A 106 10.82 -0.64 -26.60
CA ASN A 106 10.68 -0.98 -25.18
C ASN A 106 9.90 0.02 -24.30
N LEU A 107 9.14 0.95 -24.91
CA LEU A 107 8.44 2.04 -24.21
C LEU A 107 7.67 1.57 -22.96
N TYR A 108 6.86 0.51 -23.08
CA TYR A 108 6.07 0.00 -21.95
C TYR A 108 6.95 -0.42 -20.77
N ARG A 109 8.04 -1.15 -21.03
CA ARG A 109 8.98 -1.60 -19.99
C ARG A 109 9.74 -0.43 -19.37
N ASP A 110 10.13 0.55 -20.19
CA ASP A 110 10.87 1.73 -19.73
C ASP A 110 10.03 2.63 -18.84
N LEU A 111 8.71 2.70 -19.08
CA LEU A 111 7.75 3.43 -18.25
C LEU A 111 7.30 2.67 -17.00
N ASN A 112 7.39 1.33 -16.98
CA ASN A 112 6.93 0.48 -15.87
C ASN A 112 8.10 -0.29 -15.22
N GLN A 113 9.24 0.38 -15.03
CA GLN A 113 10.37 -0.23 -14.33
C GLN A 113 10.02 -0.45 -12.86
N LYS A 114 10.48 -1.58 -12.30
CA LYS A 114 10.28 -1.95 -10.87
C LYS A 114 10.62 -0.83 -9.89
N LYS A 115 11.68 -0.06 -10.16
CA LYS A 115 12.09 1.08 -9.31
C LYS A 115 10.99 2.12 -9.09
N TYR A 116 10.09 2.31 -10.06
CA TYR A 116 8.95 3.24 -9.93
C TYR A 116 7.86 2.67 -9.02
N HIS A 117 7.60 1.36 -9.10
CA HIS A 117 6.69 0.68 -8.18
C HIS A 117 7.21 0.72 -6.74
N LEU A 118 8.52 0.53 -6.54
CA LEU A 118 9.15 0.66 -5.22
C LEU A 118 9.05 2.09 -4.67
N LEU A 119 9.24 3.11 -5.52
CA LEU A 119 9.06 4.50 -5.12
C LEU A 119 7.61 4.78 -4.71
N ASN A 120 6.63 4.32 -5.51
CA ASN A 120 5.21 4.46 -5.18
C ASN A 120 4.88 3.82 -3.82
N LYS A 121 5.35 2.60 -3.57
CA LYS A 121 5.15 1.90 -2.28
C LYS A 121 5.67 2.75 -1.12
N LYS A 122 6.91 3.26 -1.22
CA LYS A 122 7.51 4.14 -0.19
C LYS A 122 6.72 5.43 0.01
N LEU A 123 6.22 6.05 -1.05
CA LEU A 123 5.40 7.25 -0.96
C LEU A 123 4.08 6.99 -0.22
N PHE A 124 3.38 5.89 -0.54
CA PHE A 124 2.14 5.51 0.14
C PHE A 124 2.35 5.15 1.61
N GLU A 125 3.42 4.42 1.94
CA GLU A 125 3.78 4.13 3.33
C GLU A 125 4.03 5.41 4.14
N LYS A 126 4.71 6.40 3.56
CA LYS A 126 4.94 7.71 4.21
C LYS A 126 3.69 8.58 4.28
N ALA A 127 2.71 8.37 3.41
CA ALA A 127 1.44 9.07 3.45
C ALA A 127 0.51 8.55 4.56
N LEU A 128 0.64 7.28 4.99
CA LEU A 128 -0.21 6.70 6.03
C LEU A 128 -0.25 7.57 7.28
N THR A 129 -1.46 7.92 7.69
CA THR A 129 -1.70 8.87 8.77
C THR A 129 -2.53 8.20 9.84
N VAL A 130 -1.99 8.04 11.05
CA VAL A 130 -2.74 7.53 12.21
C VAL A 130 -3.40 8.70 12.91
N LEU A 131 -4.73 8.73 12.96
CA LEU A 131 -5.51 9.82 13.57
C LEU A 131 -5.89 9.52 15.02
N LYS A 132 -5.96 8.24 15.38
CA LYS A 132 -6.23 7.80 16.74
C LYS A 132 -5.46 6.52 17.04
N ASN A 133 -4.87 6.48 18.24
CA ASN A 133 -4.16 5.33 18.77
C ASN A 133 -4.40 5.23 20.29
N ASP A 134 -5.66 4.97 20.66
CA ASP A 134 -6.07 4.89 22.07
C ASP A 134 -5.37 3.71 22.76
N SER A 135 -4.91 3.94 23.99
CA SER A 135 -4.12 2.96 24.77
C SER A 135 -2.92 2.37 24.01
N SER A 136 -2.41 3.05 22.98
CA SER A 136 -1.33 2.54 22.10
C SER A 136 -1.64 1.17 21.47
N ILE A 137 -2.90 0.95 21.05
CA ILE A 137 -3.32 -0.30 20.42
C ILE A 137 -2.57 -0.62 19.11
N LEU A 138 -2.06 0.40 18.41
CA LEU A 138 -1.22 0.27 17.23
C LEU A 138 0.28 0.46 17.61
N PRO A 139 1.16 -0.47 17.22
CA PRO A 139 0.86 -1.74 16.54
C PRO A 139 0.26 -2.79 17.48
N LEU A 140 -0.53 -3.73 16.93
CA LEU A 140 -1.08 -4.86 17.68
C LEU A 140 0.03 -5.76 18.24
N GLN A 141 -0.10 -6.06 19.52
CA GLN A 141 0.80 -6.92 20.28
C GLN A 141 0.00 -8.02 20.97
N ARG A 142 0.71 -9.02 21.52
CA ARG A 142 0.10 -10.14 22.26
C ARG A 142 -0.99 -10.86 21.46
N LEU A 143 -0.66 -11.22 20.21
CA LEU A 143 -1.60 -11.80 19.25
C LEU A 143 -2.26 -13.08 19.77
N GLU A 144 -1.57 -13.82 20.64
CA GLU A 144 -2.07 -15.00 21.34
C GLU A 144 -3.29 -14.73 22.23
N THR A 145 -3.53 -13.47 22.60
CA THR A 145 -4.68 -13.04 23.41
C THR A 145 -5.83 -12.48 22.58
N LEU A 146 -5.61 -12.27 21.29
CA LEU A 146 -6.56 -11.59 20.41
C LEU A 146 -7.40 -12.63 19.65
N LYS A 147 -8.70 -12.35 19.57
CA LYS A 147 -9.61 -13.00 18.62
C LYS A 147 -9.96 -11.95 17.59
N ILE A 148 -9.34 -12.04 16.42
CA ILE A 148 -9.37 -10.97 15.41
C ILE A 148 -10.34 -11.35 14.29
N ALA A 149 -11.24 -10.43 13.97
CA ALA A 149 -11.97 -10.45 12.72
C ALA A 149 -11.63 -9.22 11.88
N SER A 150 -11.74 -9.33 10.56
CA SER A 150 -11.72 -8.17 9.67
C SER A 150 -13.10 -7.96 9.06
N LEU A 151 -13.55 -6.72 8.95
CA LEU A 151 -14.76 -6.35 8.23
C LEU A 151 -14.42 -5.36 7.12
N SER A 152 -14.48 -5.81 5.87
CA SER A 152 -14.35 -4.96 4.68
C SER A 152 -15.71 -4.42 4.25
N ILE A 153 -15.82 -3.11 4.07
CA ILE A 153 -17.04 -2.41 3.66
C ILE A 153 -16.76 -1.62 2.37
N GLY A 154 -17.58 -1.81 1.33
CA GLY A 154 -17.43 -1.12 0.04
C GLY A 154 -16.56 -1.84 -0.98
N ASN A 155 -16.21 -3.11 -0.72
CA ASN A 155 -15.48 -3.97 -1.63
C ASN A 155 -16.06 -5.40 -1.56
N GLU A 156 -16.25 -6.05 -2.70
CA GLU A 156 -16.71 -7.44 -2.76
C GLU A 156 -15.54 -8.41 -2.68
N GLY A 157 -15.73 -9.49 -1.92
CA GLY A 157 -14.71 -10.53 -1.77
C GLY A 157 -13.51 -10.10 -0.92
N GLU A 158 -12.45 -10.88 -1.03
CA GLU A 158 -11.22 -10.70 -0.27
C GLU A 158 -10.27 -9.72 -0.98
N ASN A 159 -9.86 -8.68 -0.27
CA ASN A 159 -9.03 -7.59 -0.80
C ASN A 159 -7.55 -7.71 -0.37
N TYR A 160 -6.68 -6.83 -0.91
CA TYR A 160 -5.25 -6.84 -0.60
C TYR A 160 -4.97 -6.55 0.87
N PHE A 161 -5.82 -5.78 1.55
CA PHE A 161 -5.69 -5.50 2.97
C PHE A 161 -5.88 -6.80 3.78
N GLN A 162 -6.99 -7.51 3.57
CA GLN A 162 -7.30 -8.80 4.21
C GLN A 162 -6.19 -9.84 3.97
N LYS A 163 -5.80 -10.06 2.71
CA LYS A 163 -4.69 -10.96 2.36
C LYS A 163 -3.37 -10.62 3.05
N THR A 164 -3.11 -9.32 3.26
CA THR A 164 -1.89 -8.89 3.96
C THR A 164 -2.01 -9.04 5.47
N LEU A 165 -3.21 -8.96 6.03
CA LEU A 165 -3.43 -9.21 7.45
C LEU A 165 -3.15 -10.68 7.81
N ASP A 166 -3.50 -11.62 6.93
CA ASP A 166 -3.25 -13.06 7.10
C ASP A 166 -1.77 -13.43 7.16
N LEU A 167 -0.88 -12.54 6.69
CA LEU A 167 0.56 -12.73 6.84
C LEU A 167 1.02 -12.63 8.30
N TYR A 168 0.18 -12.14 9.21
CA TYR A 168 0.57 -11.82 10.59
C TYR A 168 -0.24 -12.55 11.66
N SER A 169 -1.47 -12.97 11.37
CA SER A 169 -2.33 -13.66 12.33
C SER A 169 -3.40 -14.44 11.59
N ASP A 170 -3.93 -15.50 12.22
CA ASP A 170 -5.18 -16.12 11.78
C ASP A 170 -6.34 -15.16 12.06
N ILE A 171 -7.13 -14.84 11.02
CA ILE A 171 -8.17 -13.80 11.05
C ILE A 171 -9.40 -14.31 10.32
N THR A 172 -10.57 -14.14 10.93
CA THR A 172 -11.83 -14.40 10.24
C THR A 172 -12.25 -13.19 9.41
N HIS A 173 -12.42 -13.37 8.10
CA HIS A 173 -12.75 -12.30 7.17
C HIS A 173 -14.25 -12.20 6.87
N PHE A 174 -14.77 -10.97 6.92
CA PHE A 174 -16.10 -10.59 6.48
C PHE A 174 -15.98 -9.49 5.44
N SER A 175 -16.79 -9.55 4.38
CA SER A 175 -16.83 -8.53 3.33
C SER A 175 -18.27 -8.20 2.97
N VAL A 176 -18.56 -6.91 2.88
CA VAL A 176 -19.88 -6.37 2.55
C VAL A 176 -19.71 -5.25 1.54
N LEU A 177 -20.35 -5.37 0.37
CA LEU A 177 -20.32 -4.30 -0.61
C LEU A 177 -21.09 -3.07 -0.13
N ASP A 178 -22.34 -3.28 0.30
CA ASP A 178 -23.23 -2.23 0.77
C ASP A 178 -23.98 -2.70 2.01
N LEU A 179 -23.79 -2.00 3.13
CA LEU A 179 -24.46 -2.35 4.38
C LEU A 179 -25.96 -2.07 4.36
N THR A 180 -26.44 -1.26 3.41
CA THR A 180 -27.88 -0.96 3.27
C THR A 180 -28.67 -2.12 2.67
N THR A 181 -27.99 -3.08 2.04
CA THR A 181 -28.63 -4.22 1.36
C THR A 181 -28.65 -5.51 2.18
N ILE A 182 -28.04 -5.51 3.38
CA ILE A 182 -27.91 -6.71 4.22
C ILE A 182 -28.56 -6.53 5.58
N ASN A 183 -28.83 -7.66 6.25
CA ASN A 183 -29.22 -7.68 7.65
C ASN A 183 -28.00 -7.46 8.56
N THR A 184 -27.85 -6.23 9.07
CA THR A 184 -26.73 -5.84 9.94
C THR A 184 -26.72 -6.56 11.29
N ASP A 185 -27.87 -7.01 11.79
CA ASP A 185 -27.96 -7.69 13.09
C ASP A 185 -27.32 -9.09 13.02
N SER A 186 -27.47 -9.78 11.88
CA SER A 186 -26.81 -11.07 11.65
C SER A 186 -25.30 -10.91 11.60
N LEU A 187 -24.81 -9.89 10.88
CA LEU A 187 -23.39 -9.58 10.81
C LEU A 187 -22.82 -9.23 12.20
N GLN A 188 -23.54 -8.41 12.96
CA GLN A 188 -23.12 -8.05 14.31
C GLN A 188 -23.02 -9.29 15.22
N LYS A 189 -23.98 -10.21 15.16
CA LYS A 189 -23.94 -11.47 15.92
C LYS A 189 -22.72 -12.32 15.57
N GLN A 190 -22.35 -12.40 14.29
CA GLN A 190 -21.16 -13.12 13.83
C GLN A 190 -19.86 -12.47 14.29
N LEU A 191 -19.85 -11.15 14.49
CA LEU A 191 -18.69 -10.39 14.96
C LEU A 191 -18.53 -10.40 16.49
N THR A 192 -19.59 -10.71 17.26
CA THR A 192 -19.57 -10.76 18.73
C THR A 192 -18.45 -11.63 19.35
N PRO A 193 -18.07 -12.79 18.79
CA PRO A 193 -17.01 -13.63 19.37
C PRO A 193 -15.61 -13.00 19.35
N PHE A 194 -15.41 -11.92 18.58
CA PHE A 194 -14.11 -11.29 18.36
C PHE A 194 -13.91 -10.07 19.26
N ASN A 195 -12.80 -10.07 20.01
CA ASN A 195 -12.46 -8.96 20.91
C ASN A 195 -11.80 -7.79 20.18
N THR A 196 -11.29 -8.02 18.97
CA THR A 196 -10.61 -7.02 18.13
C THR A 196 -11.16 -7.12 16.72
N ILE A 197 -11.60 -6.00 16.16
CA ILE A 197 -12.19 -5.96 14.82
C ILE A 197 -11.45 -4.92 13.98
N LEU A 198 -10.86 -5.39 12.89
CA LEU A 198 -10.16 -4.58 11.91
C LEU A 198 -11.15 -4.19 10.81
N VAL A 199 -11.68 -2.98 10.87
CA VAL A 199 -12.68 -2.51 9.91
C VAL A 199 -11.97 -1.74 8.81
N SER A 200 -12.18 -2.10 7.54
CA SER A 200 -11.72 -1.34 6.39
C SER A 200 -12.90 -0.76 5.59
N ILE A 201 -12.87 0.55 5.36
CA ILE A 201 -13.85 1.23 4.50
C ILE A 201 -13.18 1.57 3.18
N HIS A 202 -13.74 1.06 2.09
CA HIS A 202 -13.29 1.29 0.72
C HIS A 202 -14.30 2.16 0.00
N LYS A 203 -13.85 3.29 -0.56
CA LYS A 203 -14.66 4.09 -1.50
C LYS A 203 -13.88 4.25 -2.79
N SER A 204 -14.61 4.19 -3.91
CA SER A 204 -14.02 4.34 -5.24
C SER A 204 -13.40 5.73 -5.40
N ASP A 205 -12.16 5.74 -5.86
CA ASP A 205 -11.36 6.91 -6.25
C ASP A 205 -11.20 7.01 -7.78
N VAL A 206 -11.95 6.22 -8.54
CA VAL A 206 -11.90 6.15 -10.02
C VAL A 206 -12.16 7.51 -10.66
N ASN A 207 -13.03 8.33 -10.06
CA ASN A 207 -13.19 9.73 -10.46
C ASN A 207 -13.70 10.63 -9.31
N PRO A 208 -13.52 11.96 -9.41
CA PRO A 208 -13.91 12.91 -8.37
C PRO A 208 -15.41 12.97 -8.07
N TRP A 209 -16.26 12.47 -8.97
CA TRP A 209 -17.72 12.55 -8.86
C TRP A 209 -18.32 11.41 -8.03
N LYS A 210 -17.52 10.37 -7.71
CA LYS A 210 -17.96 9.30 -6.83
C LYS A 210 -18.14 9.80 -5.41
N ARG A 211 -19.21 9.34 -4.77
CA ARG A 211 -19.59 9.75 -3.41
C ARG A 211 -18.57 9.20 -2.41
N TYR A 212 -17.79 10.11 -1.81
CA TYR A 212 -16.84 9.78 -0.75
C TYR A 212 -17.49 9.65 0.64
N SER A 213 -18.71 10.16 0.82
CA SER A 213 -19.35 10.17 2.13
C SER A 213 -19.69 8.75 2.59
N ILE A 214 -19.48 8.49 3.88
CA ILE A 214 -19.84 7.24 4.53
C ILE A 214 -21.33 7.29 4.90
N ASP A 215 -22.06 6.24 4.52
CA ASP A 215 -23.50 6.09 4.74
C ASP A 215 -23.85 5.83 6.21
N ALA A 216 -25.11 6.08 6.57
CA ALA A 216 -25.58 5.95 7.94
C ALA A 216 -25.50 4.52 8.49
N ALA A 217 -25.72 3.50 7.64
CA ALA A 217 -25.63 2.09 8.04
C ALA A 217 -24.19 1.74 8.47
N THR A 218 -23.20 2.16 7.68
CA THR A 218 -21.77 2.04 8.02
C THR A 218 -21.42 2.79 9.31
N LYS A 219 -21.94 4.02 9.50
CA LYS A 219 -21.68 4.77 10.72
C LYS A 219 -22.27 4.07 11.96
N ASN A 220 -23.47 3.52 11.84
CA ASN A 220 -24.19 2.86 12.92
C ASN A 220 -23.54 1.54 13.33
N ILE A 221 -23.14 0.69 12.36
CA ILE A 221 -22.48 -0.58 12.70
C ILE A 221 -21.16 -0.33 13.43
N ILE A 222 -20.35 0.64 12.99
CA ILE A 222 -19.09 0.98 13.67
C ILE A 222 -19.36 1.52 15.08
N ALA A 223 -20.41 2.33 15.25
CA ALA A 223 -20.83 2.79 16.57
C ALA A 223 -21.26 1.65 17.51
N GLN A 224 -21.87 0.59 16.98
CA GLN A 224 -22.23 -0.61 17.73
C GLN A 224 -20.99 -1.45 18.08
N LEU A 225 -20.11 -1.73 17.11
CA LEU A 225 -18.89 -2.52 17.32
C LEU A 225 -17.95 -1.86 18.34
N ASN A 226 -17.84 -0.53 18.34
CA ASN A 226 -17.06 0.22 19.34
C ASN A 226 -17.52 -0.02 20.79
N LYS A 227 -18.74 -0.53 21.03
CA LYS A 227 -19.24 -0.83 22.38
C LYS A 227 -18.81 -2.21 22.89
N THR A 228 -18.52 -3.14 21.99
CA THR A 228 -18.30 -4.56 22.33
C THR A 228 -16.88 -5.04 22.07
N SER A 229 -16.15 -4.36 21.17
CA SER A 229 -14.85 -4.81 20.70
C SER A 229 -13.89 -3.64 20.52
N ASN A 230 -12.59 -3.94 20.50
CA ASN A 230 -11.56 -2.99 20.12
C ASN A 230 -11.56 -2.82 18.59
N VAL A 231 -12.17 -1.74 18.11
CA VAL A 231 -12.22 -1.44 16.67
C VAL A 231 -10.98 -0.65 16.25
N ILE A 232 -10.30 -1.15 15.23
CA ILE A 232 -9.29 -0.41 14.47
C ILE A 232 -9.89 -0.12 13.10
N LEU A 233 -10.21 1.15 12.85
CA LEU A 233 -10.83 1.59 11.61
C LEU A 233 -9.76 2.08 10.62
N THR A 234 -9.73 1.51 9.42
CA THR A 234 -8.86 1.95 8.32
C THR A 234 -9.70 2.49 7.17
N VAL A 235 -9.41 3.70 6.72
CA VAL A 235 -10.19 4.41 5.70
C VAL A 235 -9.40 4.56 4.41
N PHE A 236 -9.83 3.84 3.38
CA PHE A 236 -9.36 3.91 1.99
C PHE A 236 -10.34 4.76 1.17
N ALA A 237 -10.43 6.04 1.53
CA ALA A 237 -11.23 7.03 0.83
C ALA A 237 -10.60 8.44 0.93
N ASN A 238 -11.20 9.44 0.29
CA ASN A 238 -10.87 10.85 0.55
C ASN A 238 -11.03 11.18 2.07
N PRO A 239 -10.13 11.96 2.71
CA PRO A 239 -10.23 12.31 4.14
C PRO A 239 -11.54 13.01 4.53
N TYR A 240 -12.20 13.71 3.59
CA TYR A 240 -13.52 14.29 3.83
C TYR A 240 -14.62 13.24 4.08
N SER A 241 -14.36 11.96 3.82
CA SER A 241 -15.27 10.86 4.18
C SER A 241 -15.50 10.75 5.70
N LEU A 242 -14.58 11.28 6.52
CA LEU A 242 -14.67 11.33 7.99
C LEU A 242 -15.50 12.51 8.52
N ILE A 243 -15.98 13.42 7.67
CA ILE A 243 -16.87 14.51 8.11
C ILE A 243 -18.16 13.92 8.71
N ASN A 244 -18.57 14.45 9.86
CA ASN A 244 -19.74 14.01 10.63
C ASN A 244 -19.74 12.51 10.93
N PHE A 245 -18.56 11.94 11.27
CA PHE A 245 -18.41 10.53 11.56
C PHE A 245 -17.85 10.27 12.98
N ASP A 246 -18.64 10.64 13.98
CA ASP A 246 -18.25 10.56 15.40
C ASP A 246 -17.82 9.15 15.85
N ALA A 247 -18.38 8.09 15.25
CA ALA A 247 -18.00 6.73 15.60
C ALA A 247 -16.57 6.38 15.19
N ALA A 248 -16.04 6.96 14.10
CA ALA A 248 -14.64 6.80 13.72
C ALA A 248 -13.70 7.42 14.78
N GLU A 249 -14.05 8.61 15.30
CA GLU A 249 -13.29 9.26 16.38
C GLU A 249 -13.37 8.46 17.71
N LYS A 250 -14.35 7.58 17.87
CA LYS A 250 -14.52 6.72 19.07
C LYS A 250 -13.83 5.37 18.96
N SER A 251 -13.42 4.94 17.76
CA SER A 251 -12.66 3.70 17.57
C SER A 251 -11.32 3.74 18.31
N LYS A 252 -10.81 2.57 18.72
CA LYS A 252 -9.55 2.47 19.46
C LYS A 252 -8.35 2.85 18.58
N GLY A 253 -8.37 2.41 17.32
CA GLY A 253 -7.45 2.87 16.27
C GLY A 253 -8.21 3.54 15.13
N LEU A 254 -7.62 4.59 14.55
CA LEU A 254 -8.10 5.21 13.31
C LEU A 254 -6.92 5.48 12.39
N VAL A 255 -6.90 4.81 11.23
CA VAL A 255 -5.88 4.92 10.19
C VAL A 255 -6.50 5.53 8.94
N MET A 256 -5.95 6.65 8.49
CA MET A 256 -6.28 7.27 7.22
C MET A 256 -5.27 6.80 6.16
N ALA A 257 -5.73 5.94 5.25
CA ALA A 257 -4.92 5.34 4.19
C ALA A 257 -5.16 6.00 2.81
N TYR A 258 -6.09 6.95 2.73
CA TYR A 258 -6.41 7.77 1.55
C TYR A 258 -6.92 6.96 0.36
N GLN A 259 -6.06 6.51 -0.54
CA GLN A 259 -6.51 5.85 -1.77
C GLN A 259 -6.82 4.37 -1.55
N SER A 260 -7.67 3.80 -2.39
CA SER A 260 -8.02 2.37 -2.33
C SER A 260 -7.29 1.58 -3.41
N ASN A 261 -5.97 1.45 -3.27
CA ASN A 261 -5.12 0.64 -4.15
C ASN A 261 -4.36 -0.45 -3.36
N ASN A 262 -3.62 -1.31 -4.05
CA ASN A 262 -2.85 -2.38 -3.41
C ASN A 262 -1.76 -1.85 -2.47
N TYR A 263 -1.04 -0.78 -2.86
CA TYR A 263 0.03 -0.20 -2.05
C TYR A 263 -0.47 0.28 -0.67
N THR A 264 -1.57 1.03 -0.64
CA THR A 264 -2.11 1.56 0.62
C THR A 264 -2.72 0.46 1.49
N GLN A 265 -3.38 -0.51 0.87
CA GLN A 265 -3.96 -1.67 1.56
C GLN A 265 -2.89 -2.53 2.22
N GLU A 266 -1.86 -2.92 1.48
CA GLU A 266 -0.73 -3.67 2.05
C GLU A 266 -0.06 -2.88 3.17
N ALA A 267 0.27 -1.61 2.93
CA ALA A 267 0.94 -0.78 3.91
C ALA A 267 0.13 -0.62 5.21
N ALA A 268 -1.19 -0.40 5.11
CA ALA A 268 -2.04 -0.25 6.29
C ALA A 268 -2.10 -1.54 7.13
N ALA A 269 -2.16 -2.71 6.49
CA ALA A 269 -2.11 -4.00 7.20
C ALA A 269 -0.76 -4.21 7.90
N GLN A 270 0.35 -3.91 7.23
CA GLN A 270 1.69 -4.00 7.83
C GLN A 270 1.87 -3.01 8.99
N LEU A 271 1.26 -1.81 8.92
CA LEU A 271 1.26 -0.83 10.00
C LEU A 271 0.50 -1.36 11.23
N ILE A 272 -0.68 -1.97 11.03
CA ILE A 272 -1.50 -2.50 12.13
C ILE A 272 -0.72 -3.51 12.96
N PHE A 273 0.08 -4.36 12.32
CA PHE A 273 0.89 -5.36 13.03
C PHE A 273 2.30 -4.88 13.43
N GLY A 274 2.69 -3.67 13.03
CA GLY A 274 3.95 -3.03 13.42
C GLY A 274 5.17 -3.40 12.59
N ALA A 275 4.97 -4.04 11.43
CA ALA A 275 6.05 -4.28 10.48
C ALA A 275 6.58 -2.97 9.89
N ILE A 276 5.69 -1.98 9.72
CA ILE A 276 6.05 -0.59 9.44
C ILE A 276 5.50 0.36 10.49
N GLY A 277 6.09 1.56 10.53
CA GLY A 277 5.55 2.70 11.27
C GLY A 277 4.76 3.65 10.36
N ALA A 278 4.19 4.69 10.97
CA ALA A 278 3.48 5.76 10.27
C ALA A 278 3.88 7.12 10.85
N ASN A 279 4.00 8.11 9.98
CA ASN A 279 4.30 9.50 10.35
C ASN A 279 3.61 10.54 9.46
N GLY A 280 2.65 10.12 8.63
CA GLY A 280 1.86 11.03 7.80
C GLY A 280 1.00 11.98 8.63
N LYS A 281 0.61 13.09 8.01
CA LYS A 281 -0.22 14.16 8.61
C LYS A 281 -1.38 14.47 7.67
N LEU A 282 -2.53 14.84 8.23
CA LEU A 282 -3.68 15.27 7.45
C LEU A 282 -3.35 16.52 6.62
N PRO A 283 -3.62 16.51 5.30
CA PRO A 283 -3.45 17.70 4.45
C PRO A 283 -4.66 18.64 4.49
N VAL A 284 -5.72 18.28 5.24
CA VAL A 284 -6.97 19.04 5.34
C VAL A 284 -7.55 18.95 6.74
N SER A 285 -8.34 19.95 7.13
CA SER A 285 -9.13 19.88 8.36
C SER A 285 -10.43 19.10 8.14
N ILE A 286 -10.69 18.11 8.97
CA ILE A 286 -11.89 17.26 8.91
C ILE A 286 -12.93 17.72 9.94
N SER A 287 -12.47 17.97 11.17
CA SER A 287 -13.30 18.43 12.29
C SER A 287 -12.46 19.33 13.19
N LYS A 288 -13.07 19.98 14.19
CA LYS A 288 -12.32 20.75 15.20
C LYS A 288 -11.29 19.91 15.97
N LYS A 289 -11.54 18.60 16.09
CA LYS A 289 -10.64 17.65 16.78
C LYS A 289 -9.59 17.05 15.85
N LEU A 290 -9.84 17.08 14.55
CA LEU A 290 -8.95 16.59 13.50
C LEU A 290 -8.63 17.74 12.53
N PRO A 291 -7.91 18.79 12.97
CA PRO A 291 -7.45 19.85 12.08
C PRO A 291 -6.38 19.35 11.11
N GLU A 292 -6.10 20.15 10.08
CA GLU A 292 -4.94 19.98 9.21
C GLU A 292 -3.65 19.83 10.05
N GLY A 293 -2.73 18.98 9.59
CA GLY A 293 -1.49 18.67 10.29
C GLY A 293 -1.63 17.62 11.40
N THR A 294 -2.83 17.10 11.67
CA THR A 294 -3.04 16.01 12.65
C THR A 294 -2.44 14.70 12.14
N GLY A 295 -1.73 13.99 13.01
CA GLY A 295 -1.22 12.64 12.75
C GLY A 295 -0.31 12.17 13.87
N ILE A 296 -0.55 10.97 14.38
CA ILE A 296 0.19 10.32 15.45
C ILE A 296 1.34 9.54 14.81
N ILE A 297 2.54 9.71 15.38
CA ILE A 297 3.69 8.91 14.97
C ILE A 297 3.56 7.54 15.63
N VAL A 298 3.57 6.48 14.83
CA VAL A 298 3.59 5.09 15.28
C VAL A 298 4.91 4.47 14.83
N GLN A 299 5.66 3.89 15.77
CA GLN A 299 6.93 3.24 15.48
C GLN A 299 6.71 1.78 15.11
N PRO A 300 7.53 1.20 14.20
CA PRO A 300 7.55 -0.23 13.98
C PRO A 300 8.02 -0.96 15.26
N ASN A 301 7.58 -2.20 15.45
CA ASN A 301 7.94 -3.03 16.62
C ASN A 301 8.92 -4.15 16.28
N GLY A 302 9.58 -4.09 15.12
CA GLY A 302 10.52 -5.11 14.65
C GLY A 302 9.88 -6.32 13.97
N ARG A 303 8.56 -6.32 13.75
CA ARG A 303 7.89 -7.37 12.98
C ARG A 303 8.39 -7.39 11.53
N LEU A 304 8.51 -8.58 10.95
CA LEU A 304 9.03 -8.74 9.60
C LEU A 304 8.12 -8.05 8.58
N GLN A 305 8.73 -7.33 7.64
CA GLN A 305 8.05 -6.65 6.55
C GLN A 305 7.94 -7.58 5.34
N TYR A 306 6.80 -7.59 4.67
CA TYR A 306 6.67 -8.32 3.39
C TYR A 306 6.96 -7.37 2.23
N ARG A 307 8.00 -7.69 1.46
CA ARG A 307 8.70 -6.75 0.57
C ARG A 307 9.15 -7.43 -0.72
N GLU A 308 9.38 -6.60 -1.72
CA GLU A 308 10.03 -7.06 -2.95
C GLU A 308 11.53 -7.32 -2.69
N PRO A 309 12.13 -8.32 -3.36
CA PRO A 309 13.56 -8.66 -3.20
C PRO A 309 14.50 -7.47 -3.41
N GLU A 310 14.16 -6.57 -4.33
CA GLU A 310 14.96 -5.39 -4.66
C GLU A 310 15.14 -4.44 -3.46
N GLU A 311 14.22 -4.44 -2.49
CA GLU A 311 14.35 -3.65 -1.26
C GLU A 311 15.33 -4.26 -0.25
N ALA A 312 15.73 -5.51 -0.45
CA ALA A 312 16.82 -6.17 0.26
C ALA A 312 18.11 -6.24 -0.59
N GLY A 313 18.16 -5.52 -1.71
CA GLY A 313 19.31 -5.48 -2.62
C GLY A 313 19.50 -6.79 -3.40
N LEU A 314 18.42 -7.53 -3.64
CA LEU A 314 18.43 -8.78 -4.40
C LEU A 314 17.61 -8.64 -5.68
N PHE A 315 17.98 -9.36 -6.72
CA PHE A 315 17.18 -9.41 -7.94
C PHE A 315 16.17 -10.55 -7.83
N GLU A 316 14.91 -10.29 -8.16
CA GLU A 316 13.87 -11.34 -8.14
C GLU A 316 14.27 -12.57 -8.97
N GLN A 317 15.00 -12.36 -10.08
CA GLN A 317 15.45 -13.45 -10.94
C GLN A 317 16.37 -14.46 -10.23
N ASP A 318 17.15 -14.01 -9.24
CA ASP A 318 18.04 -14.88 -8.48
C ASP A 318 17.23 -15.86 -7.62
N LEU A 319 16.03 -15.47 -7.20
CA LEU A 319 15.14 -16.28 -6.38
C LEU A 319 14.42 -17.37 -7.18
N TYR A 320 14.31 -17.27 -8.51
CA TYR A 320 13.69 -18.33 -9.34
C TYR A 320 14.47 -19.65 -9.30
N ARG A 321 15.75 -19.62 -8.92
CA ARG A 321 16.53 -20.83 -8.67
C ARG A 321 15.99 -21.62 -7.49
N ILE A 322 15.40 -20.96 -6.49
CA ILE A 322 14.78 -21.61 -5.33
C ILE A 322 13.59 -22.47 -5.79
N ASP A 323 12.70 -21.91 -6.62
CA ASP A 323 11.56 -22.63 -7.18
C ASP A 323 12.04 -23.90 -7.90
N SER A 324 13.10 -23.79 -8.71
CA SER A 324 13.67 -24.90 -9.47
C SER A 324 14.22 -26.00 -8.57
N ILE A 325 14.93 -25.65 -7.50
CA ILE A 325 15.48 -26.61 -6.53
C ILE A 325 14.34 -27.29 -5.75
N ALA A 326 13.36 -26.51 -5.29
CA ALA A 326 12.21 -27.04 -4.55
C ALA A 326 11.44 -28.07 -5.38
N LEU A 327 11.14 -27.73 -6.64
CA LEU A 327 10.44 -28.62 -7.58
C LEU A 327 11.29 -29.84 -7.96
N PHE A 328 12.61 -29.67 -8.11
CA PHE A 328 13.51 -30.79 -8.36
C PHE A 328 13.52 -31.79 -7.20
N GLY A 329 13.60 -31.32 -5.95
CA GLY A 329 13.52 -32.19 -4.77
C GLY A 329 12.21 -32.98 -4.69
N ILE A 330 11.08 -32.36 -5.07
CA ILE A 330 9.78 -33.04 -5.16
C ILE A 330 9.81 -34.10 -6.27
N LYS A 331 10.31 -33.75 -7.46
CA LYS A 331 10.40 -34.66 -8.60
C LYS A 331 11.26 -35.89 -8.28
N GLU A 332 12.38 -35.70 -7.60
CA GLU A 332 13.30 -36.77 -7.18
C GLU A 332 12.83 -37.49 -5.90
N LYS A 333 11.63 -37.17 -5.39
CA LYS A 333 11.04 -37.77 -4.18
C LYS A 333 11.91 -37.64 -2.93
N ALA A 334 12.64 -36.53 -2.80
CA ALA A 334 13.33 -36.18 -1.55
C ALA A 334 12.32 -35.78 -0.46
N TYR A 335 11.23 -35.11 -0.86
CA TYR A 335 10.09 -34.75 -0.02
C TYR A 335 8.83 -34.58 -0.89
N PRO A 336 7.61 -34.82 -0.37
CA PRO A 336 6.37 -34.67 -1.14
C PRO A 336 5.98 -33.20 -1.39
N GLY A 337 6.44 -32.30 -0.52
CA GLY A 337 6.18 -30.87 -0.58
C GLY A 337 6.98 -30.11 0.48
N CYS A 338 7.08 -28.80 0.33
CA CYS A 338 7.81 -27.93 1.25
C CYS A 338 7.30 -26.50 1.19
N GLN A 339 7.61 -25.71 2.22
CA GLN A 339 7.53 -24.25 2.19
C GLN A 339 8.94 -23.69 2.31
N VAL A 340 9.24 -22.68 1.49
CA VAL A 340 10.51 -21.95 1.57
C VAL A 340 10.22 -20.51 1.96
N PHE A 341 10.87 -20.07 3.03
CA PHE A 341 10.75 -18.74 3.61
C PHE A 341 12.14 -18.09 3.67
N VAL A 342 12.28 -16.90 3.07
CA VAL A 342 13.53 -16.14 3.08
C VAL A 342 13.26 -14.74 3.61
N ALA A 343 13.94 -14.40 4.69
CA ALA A 343 13.97 -13.06 5.25
C ALA A 343 15.40 -12.52 5.29
N LYS A 344 15.57 -11.27 4.86
CA LYS A 344 16.84 -10.54 4.91
C LYS A 344 16.59 -9.11 5.39
N ASP A 345 17.40 -8.65 6.35
CA ASP A 345 17.30 -7.30 6.92
C ASP A 345 15.88 -6.93 7.41
N GLY A 346 15.21 -7.88 8.07
CA GLY A 346 13.83 -7.71 8.55
C GLY A 346 12.76 -7.75 7.46
N LYS A 347 13.11 -8.09 6.22
CA LYS A 347 12.20 -8.15 5.08
C LYS A 347 12.03 -9.58 4.59
N VAL A 348 10.81 -10.10 4.60
CA VAL A 348 10.41 -11.31 3.89
C VAL A 348 10.36 -10.97 2.39
N ILE A 349 11.24 -11.62 1.64
CA ILE A 349 11.42 -11.43 0.19
C ILE A 349 11.00 -12.66 -0.61
N TYR A 350 10.73 -13.77 0.08
CA TYR A 350 10.27 -15.00 -0.52
C TYR A 350 9.47 -15.81 0.52
N ASN A 351 8.25 -16.20 0.17
CA ASN A 351 7.38 -17.04 1.00
C ASN A 351 6.46 -17.86 0.10
N LYS A 352 6.90 -19.05 -0.30
CA LYS A 352 6.16 -19.92 -1.23
C LYS A 352 6.14 -21.36 -0.75
N SER A 353 5.03 -22.03 -1.04
CA SER A 353 4.83 -23.45 -0.81
C SER A 353 4.77 -24.25 -2.13
N PHE A 354 5.23 -25.49 -2.08
CA PHE A 354 5.38 -26.40 -3.20
C PHE A 354 4.90 -27.80 -2.83
N GLY A 355 4.33 -28.52 -3.81
CA GLY A 355 3.97 -29.93 -3.66
C GLY A 355 2.79 -30.18 -2.73
N HIS A 356 2.79 -31.37 -2.12
CA HIS A 356 1.71 -31.90 -1.29
C HIS A 356 2.23 -32.39 0.05
N HIS A 357 1.33 -32.60 1.01
CA HIS A 357 1.68 -33.12 2.34
C HIS A 357 2.28 -34.53 2.25
N THR A 358 1.81 -35.32 1.29
CA THR A 358 2.16 -36.73 1.09
C THR A 358 2.34 -37.05 -0.40
N TYR A 359 3.02 -38.16 -0.71
CA TYR A 359 3.32 -38.56 -2.09
C TYR A 359 2.10 -38.96 -2.92
N ASP A 360 0.99 -39.29 -2.27
CA ASP A 360 -0.30 -39.55 -2.92
C ASP A 360 -0.94 -38.28 -3.53
N SER A 361 -0.36 -37.11 -3.25
CA SER A 361 -0.75 -35.81 -3.80
C SER A 361 -2.21 -35.43 -3.51
N THR A 362 -2.69 -35.75 -2.30
CA THR A 362 -4.08 -35.49 -1.89
C THR A 362 -4.31 -34.08 -1.36
N ILE A 363 -3.39 -33.58 -0.51
CA ILE A 363 -3.50 -32.28 0.15
C ILE A 363 -2.31 -31.40 -0.24
N GLN A 364 -2.58 -30.25 -0.86
CA GLN A 364 -1.53 -29.31 -1.28
C GLN A 364 -0.91 -28.60 -0.08
N VAL A 365 0.42 -28.40 -0.12
CA VAL A 365 1.08 -27.51 0.85
C VAL A 365 0.71 -26.06 0.56
N THR A 366 0.24 -25.37 1.58
CA THR A 366 -0.03 -23.93 1.59
C THR A 366 0.93 -23.20 2.52
N ASN A 367 0.99 -21.87 2.46
CA ASN A 367 1.80 -21.09 3.41
C ASN A 367 1.28 -21.16 4.85
N ASN A 368 0.10 -21.76 5.06
CA ASN A 368 -0.57 -21.95 6.34
C ASN A 368 -0.59 -23.43 6.76
N SER A 369 0.10 -24.30 6.02
CA SER A 369 0.22 -25.71 6.38
C SER A 369 1.06 -25.84 7.65
N ILE A 370 0.53 -26.59 8.62
CA ILE A 370 1.22 -26.86 9.89
C ILE A 370 2.12 -28.07 9.69
N TYR A 371 3.39 -27.92 10.08
CA TYR A 371 4.36 -29.00 10.08
C TYR A 371 4.65 -29.43 11.51
N ASP A 372 4.79 -30.74 11.72
CA ASP A 372 5.34 -31.26 12.96
C ASP A 372 6.80 -30.84 13.10
N ILE A 373 7.19 -30.43 14.31
CA ILE A 373 8.60 -30.15 14.60
C ILE A 373 9.34 -31.49 14.69
N ALA A 374 10.16 -31.78 13.69
CA ALA A 374 11.01 -32.96 13.66
C ALA A 374 12.35 -32.73 14.38
N SER A 375 13.08 -33.81 14.69
CA SER A 375 14.42 -33.80 15.32
C SER A 375 14.52 -33.21 16.74
N VAL A 376 13.40 -33.03 17.45
CA VAL A 376 13.41 -32.58 18.85
C VAL A 376 13.98 -33.59 19.84
N THR A 377 13.96 -34.89 19.52
CA THR A 377 14.40 -35.97 20.41
C THR A 377 15.79 -35.70 20.99
N LYS A 378 16.73 -35.18 20.20
CA LYS A 378 18.11 -34.91 20.61
C LYS A 378 18.19 -33.87 21.75
N ILE A 379 17.31 -32.87 21.71
CA ILE A 379 17.26 -31.79 22.69
C ILE A 379 16.52 -32.24 23.95
N VAL A 380 15.43 -32.99 23.81
CA VAL A 380 14.56 -33.34 24.94
C VAL A 380 14.97 -34.62 25.67
N SER A 381 15.87 -35.44 25.11
CA SER A 381 16.27 -36.72 25.71
C SER A 381 17.78 -36.85 25.94
N PRO A 382 18.63 -37.09 24.94
CA PRO A 382 20.04 -37.35 25.19
C PRO A 382 20.77 -36.11 25.74
N LEU A 383 20.37 -34.88 25.38
CA LEU A 383 20.97 -33.68 25.99
C LEU A 383 20.74 -33.63 27.51
N LEU A 384 19.52 -33.89 27.98
CA LEU A 384 19.22 -33.93 29.42
C LEU A 384 19.99 -35.06 30.12
N ALA A 385 20.09 -36.22 29.49
CA ALA A 385 20.86 -37.35 30.02
C ALA A 385 22.36 -37.03 30.12
N VAL A 386 22.93 -36.38 29.10
CA VAL A 386 24.34 -35.95 29.10
C VAL A 386 24.60 -34.90 30.17
N MET A 387 23.70 -33.92 30.35
CA MET A 387 23.80 -32.93 31.43
C MET A 387 23.79 -33.60 32.81
N GLN A 388 22.87 -34.54 33.05
CA GLN A 388 22.82 -35.27 34.31
C GLN A 388 24.09 -36.10 34.55
N LEU A 389 24.57 -36.83 33.52
CA LEU A 389 25.80 -37.61 33.64
C LEU A 389 27.02 -36.73 33.91
N GLN A 390 27.04 -35.51 33.38
CA GLN A 390 28.10 -34.54 33.66
C GLN A 390 28.04 -34.05 35.11
N ASP A 391 26.85 -33.73 35.63
CA ASP A 391 26.63 -33.34 37.02
C ASP A 391 26.99 -34.47 38.01
N GLU A 392 26.76 -35.72 37.61
CA GLU A 392 27.16 -36.92 38.36
C GLU A 392 28.66 -37.29 38.19
N GLU A 393 29.45 -36.48 37.48
CA GLU A 393 30.86 -36.71 37.14
C GLU A 393 31.12 -38.00 36.34
N LYS A 394 30.07 -38.60 35.76
CA LYS A 394 30.14 -39.82 34.93
C LYS A 394 30.41 -39.53 33.45
N PHE A 395 30.27 -38.27 33.04
CA PHE A 395 30.53 -37.80 31.68
C PHE A 395 31.29 -36.48 31.71
N SER A 396 32.16 -36.25 30.72
CA SER A 396 32.92 -35.02 30.56
C SER A 396 33.07 -34.72 29.07
N LEU A 397 32.75 -33.47 28.71
CA LEU A 397 32.91 -32.97 27.35
C LEU A 397 34.38 -32.92 26.90
N ASP A 398 35.32 -32.89 27.85
CA ASP A 398 36.75 -32.76 27.55
C ASP A 398 37.46 -34.11 27.36
N LYS A 399 36.70 -35.21 27.47
CA LYS A 399 37.18 -36.55 27.16
C LYS A 399 36.90 -36.93 25.70
N ASN A 400 37.55 -37.99 25.25
CA ASN A 400 37.41 -38.51 23.91
C ASN A 400 36.24 -39.50 23.84
N LEU A 401 35.70 -39.68 22.64
CA LEU A 401 34.58 -40.60 22.37
C LEU A 401 34.90 -42.04 22.81
N GLY A 402 36.14 -42.48 22.57
CA GLY A 402 36.63 -43.79 22.97
C GLY A 402 36.72 -44.02 24.49
N ASP A 403 36.82 -42.96 25.29
CA ASP A 403 36.88 -43.07 26.75
C ASP A 403 35.58 -43.59 27.37
N TYR A 404 34.45 -43.43 26.65
CA TYR A 404 33.11 -43.87 27.10
C TYR A 404 32.56 -45.05 26.30
N LEU A 405 32.95 -45.20 25.03
CA LEU A 405 32.44 -46.22 24.13
C LEU A 405 33.52 -47.22 23.72
N TYR A 406 34.50 -47.52 24.60
CA TYR A 406 35.66 -48.36 24.31
C TYR A 406 35.32 -49.76 23.76
N GLU A 407 34.16 -50.32 24.14
CA GLU A 407 33.66 -51.62 23.65
C GLU A 407 33.21 -51.58 22.19
N LEU A 408 32.83 -50.39 21.69
CA LEU A 408 32.36 -50.17 20.32
C LEU A 408 33.39 -49.45 19.46
N ILE A 409 34.24 -48.63 20.09
CA ILE A 409 35.28 -47.82 19.47
C ILE A 409 36.58 -48.15 20.20
N PRO A 410 37.30 -49.19 19.75
CA PRO A 410 38.59 -49.56 20.36
C PRO A 410 39.65 -48.48 20.06
N ASP A 411 40.74 -48.49 20.81
CA ASP A 411 41.87 -47.55 20.70
C ASP A 411 42.53 -47.50 19.31
N THR A 412 42.41 -48.58 18.53
CA THR A 412 42.83 -48.65 17.12
C THR A 412 41.92 -47.90 16.15
N SER A 413 40.72 -47.50 16.59
CA SER A 413 39.77 -46.76 15.76
C SER A 413 40.17 -45.30 15.60
N PRO A 414 40.11 -44.72 14.39
CA PRO A 414 40.37 -43.30 14.18
C PRO A 414 39.35 -42.40 14.92
N TYR A 415 38.22 -42.98 15.36
CA TYR A 415 37.19 -42.27 16.11
C TYR A 415 37.46 -42.24 17.62
N PHE A 416 38.43 -43.00 18.13
CA PHE A 416 38.70 -43.10 19.56
C PHE A 416 39.05 -41.75 20.16
N SER A 417 39.95 -41.01 19.50
CA SER A 417 40.51 -39.74 19.95
C SER A 417 39.67 -38.52 19.57
N LEU A 418 38.45 -38.71 19.04
CA LEU A 418 37.58 -37.57 18.76
C LEU A 418 37.09 -36.96 20.05
N ASN A 419 37.33 -35.66 20.23
CA ASN A 419 36.93 -34.95 21.44
C ASN A 419 35.40 -34.74 21.44
N LEU A 420 34.76 -35.05 22.57
CA LEU A 420 33.30 -34.97 22.68
C LEU A 420 32.76 -33.54 22.55
N ARG A 421 33.48 -32.53 23.05
CA ARG A 421 33.12 -31.11 22.90
C ARG A 421 33.10 -30.70 21.43
N GLU A 422 34.07 -31.16 20.64
CA GLU A 422 34.14 -30.88 19.21
C GLU A 422 33.04 -31.59 18.43
N ILE A 423 32.77 -32.87 18.76
CA ILE A 423 31.69 -33.65 18.14
C ILE A 423 30.33 -33.00 18.40
N LEU A 424 30.07 -32.55 19.63
CA LEU A 424 28.78 -32.00 20.04
C LEU A 424 28.59 -30.52 19.67
N ALA A 425 29.63 -29.85 19.17
CA ALA A 425 29.55 -28.49 18.63
C ALA A 425 29.16 -28.45 17.14
N HIS A 426 29.15 -29.61 16.48
CA HIS A 426 28.75 -29.80 15.08
C HIS A 426 27.29 -30.21 14.97
#